data_AF-A0A2U1CPM1-F1
#
_entry.id   AF-A0A2U1CPM1-F1
#
_cell.length_a   1.000
_cell.length_b   1.000
_cell.length_c   1.000
_cell.angle_alpha   90.00
_cell.angle_beta   90.00
_cell.angle_gamma   90.00
#
_symmetry.space_group_name_H-M   'P 1'
#
loop_
_entity.id
_entity.type
_entity.pdbx_description
1 polymer ?
#
loop_
_entity_poly.entity_id
_entity_poly.type
_entity_poly.pdbx_seq_one_letter_code
_entity_poly.pdbx_strand_id
1 'polypeptide(L)'
;MLSLLTTNDSVVILDNMKAQLLLDHKTVARNGAILQLKIWKVPESIPPTTHGFKYRLVYIRNGERVVGFDNERNKGDHMHLDGAEFPYHFRGIERLIEDFIAEVEKRRGQL
;
A
#
# COMPACT_ATOMS: atom_id res chain seq x y z
N MET A 1 6.80 -21.20 46.51
CA MET A 1 7.26 -21.77 45.23
C MET A 1 6.25 -21.37 44.16
N LEU A 2 6.56 -20.33 43.40
CA LEU A 2 5.67 -19.74 42.40
C LEU A 2 6.10 -20.29 41.02
N SER A 3 5.20 -20.97 40.31
CA SER A 3 5.48 -21.62 39.03
C SER A 3 5.17 -20.68 37.84
N LEU A 4 6.25 -20.30 37.14
CA LEU A 4 6.39 -20.16 35.69
C LEU A 4 5.40 -19.24 34.93
N LEU A 5 5.80 -17.98 34.84
CA LEU A 5 5.61 -17.13 33.65
C LEU A 5 6.72 -17.48 32.65
N THR A 6 6.38 -17.86 31.42
CA THR A 6 7.27 -17.72 30.26
C THR A 6 6.47 -17.21 29.08
N THR A 7 6.24 -15.90 29.04
CA THR A 7 6.00 -15.20 27.77
C THR A 7 7.36 -15.16 27.07
N ASN A 8 7.47 -15.79 25.90
CA ASN A 8 8.68 -15.71 25.09
C ASN A 8 8.84 -14.28 24.57
N ASP A 9 9.57 -13.46 25.31
CA ASP A 9 10.33 -12.35 24.76
C ASP A 9 11.35 -12.92 23.78
N SER A 10 11.08 -12.77 22.49
CA SER A 10 12.05 -13.03 21.45
C SER A 10 12.21 -11.76 20.61
N VAL A 11 13.11 -10.92 21.13
CA VAL A 11 14.11 -10.12 20.43
C VAL A 11 13.61 -9.35 19.21
N VAL A 12 13.48 -8.04 19.40
CA VAL A 12 13.58 -7.04 18.33
C VAL A 12 14.93 -7.21 17.62
N ILE A 13 14.97 -7.99 16.54
CA ILE A 13 16.08 -7.97 15.59
C ILE A 13 15.83 -6.76 14.69
N LEU A 14 16.39 -5.62 15.12
CA LEU A 14 16.58 -4.45 14.26
C LEU A 14 17.70 -4.76 13.26
N ASP A 15 17.41 -5.54 12.23
CA ASP A 15 18.29 -5.60 11.07
C ASP A 15 17.88 -4.48 10.11
N ASN A 16 18.68 -3.41 10.15
CA ASN A 16 18.62 -2.15 9.42
C ASN A 16 18.76 -2.29 7.89
N MET A 17 18.03 -3.23 7.28
CA MET A 17 17.89 -3.30 5.83
C MET A 17 16.86 -2.24 5.40
N LYS A 18 17.34 -1.05 5.05
CA LYS A 18 16.49 0.08 4.67
C LYS A 18 15.58 -0.29 3.49
N ALA A 19 14.34 0.18 3.53
CA ALA A 19 13.43 0.06 2.40
C ALA A 19 14.05 0.71 1.15
N GLN A 20 14.12 -0.03 0.05
CA GLN A 20 14.60 0.45 -1.24
C GLN A 20 13.42 1.00 -2.04
N LEU A 21 13.46 2.29 -2.40
CA LEU A 21 12.47 2.88 -3.29
C LEU A 21 12.64 2.31 -4.71
N LEU A 22 11.60 1.65 -5.22
CA LEU A 22 11.58 1.07 -6.56
C LEU A 22 10.92 2.01 -7.57
N LEU A 23 9.84 2.68 -7.14
CA LEU A 23 9.08 3.61 -7.96
C LEU A 23 8.63 4.79 -7.10
N ASP A 24 8.88 6.01 -7.57
CA ASP A 24 8.26 7.23 -7.09
C ASP A 24 7.86 8.06 -8.30
N HIS A 25 6.57 8.06 -8.60
CA HIS A 25 6.01 8.80 -9.72
C HIS A 25 4.86 9.67 -9.20
N LYS A 26 4.84 10.94 -9.60
CA LYS A 26 3.76 11.86 -9.29
C LYS A 26 3.43 12.69 -10.52
N THR A 27 2.15 12.69 -10.91
CA THR A 27 1.61 13.56 -11.94
C THR A 27 0.51 14.43 -11.34
N VAL A 28 0.49 15.70 -11.72
CA VAL A 28 -0.58 16.66 -11.39
C VAL A 28 -1.23 17.10 -12.71
N ALA A 29 -2.52 16.81 -12.86
CA ALA A 29 -3.29 17.19 -14.02
C ALA A 29 -3.66 18.68 -13.99
N ARG A 30 -4.07 19.23 -15.14
CA ARG A 30 -4.47 20.65 -15.26
C ARG A 30 -5.61 21.06 -14.33
N ASN A 31 -6.51 20.14 -14.01
CA ASN A 31 -7.62 20.35 -13.09
C ASN A 31 -7.24 20.14 -11.60
N GLY A 32 -5.94 20.03 -11.30
CA GLY A 32 -5.44 19.82 -9.93
C GLY A 32 -5.55 18.38 -9.43
N ALA A 33 -6.07 17.44 -10.21
CA ALA A 33 -6.08 16.04 -9.81
C ALA A 33 -4.65 15.49 -9.73
N ILE A 34 -4.37 14.67 -8.71
CA ILE A 34 -3.04 14.12 -8.43
C ILE A 34 -3.10 12.62 -8.61
N LEU A 35 -2.15 12.06 -9.35
CA LEU A 35 -1.88 10.63 -9.41
C LEU A 35 -0.47 10.41 -8.87
N GLN A 36 -0.32 9.57 -7.85
CA GLN A 36 0.98 9.28 -7.26
C GLN A 36 1.15 7.80 -6.97
N LEU A 37 2.27 7.23 -7.40
CA LEU A 37 2.66 5.86 -7.16
C LEU A 37 3.96 5.87 -6.35
N LYS A 38 3.96 5.22 -5.19
CA LYS A 38 5.17 4.91 -4.45
C LYS A 38 5.23 3.43 -4.12
N ILE A 39 6.34 2.79 -4.47
CA ILE A 39 6.57 1.36 -4.23
C ILE A 39 7.98 1.19 -3.68
N TRP A 40 8.10 0.40 -2.61
CA TRP A 40 9.35 0.07 -1.97
C TRP A 40 9.52 -1.46 -1.88
N LYS A 41 10.75 -1.93 -2.09
CA LYS A 41 11.18 -3.24 -1.59
C LYS A 41 11.49 -3.09 -0.11
N VAL A 42 10.90 -3.95 0.71
CA VAL A 42 11.16 -4.02 2.16
C VAL A 42 11.86 -5.34 2.49
N PRO A 43 12.72 -5.36 3.52
CA PRO A 43 13.44 -6.58 3.91
C PRO A 43 12.54 -7.67 4.45
N GLU A 44 11.49 -7.26 5.17
CA GLU A 44 10.47 -8.13 5.73
C GLU A 44 9.12 -7.72 5.17
N SER A 45 8.23 -8.70 4.95
CA SER A 45 6.86 -8.41 4.55
C SER A 45 6.14 -7.58 5.62
N ILE A 46 5.04 -6.93 5.24
CA ILE A 46 4.22 -6.13 6.17
C ILE A 46 3.07 -7.04 6.64
N PRO A 47 3.14 -7.67 7.82
CA PRO A 47 2.14 -8.67 8.19
C PRO A 47 0.73 -8.04 8.25
N PRO A 48 -0.30 -8.71 7.72
CA PRO A 48 -0.35 -10.11 7.27
C PRO A 48 0.13 -10.40 5.84
N THR A 49 0.66 -9.43 5.08
CA THR A 49 1.16 -9.71 3.73
C THR A 49 2.36 -10.67 3.78
N THR A 50 2.51 -11.46 2.72
CA THR A 50 3.59 -12.46 2.58
C THR A 50 4.66 -12.05 1.58
N HIS A 51 4.53 -10.87 0.97
CA HIS A 51 5.47 -10.35 -0.02
C HIS A 51 6.32 -9.20 0.54
N GLY A 52 7.55 -9.06 0.05
CA GLY A 52 8.50 -8.04 0.49
C GLY A 52 8.32 -6.68 -0.21
N PHE A 53 7.08 -6.20 -0.34
CA PHE A 53 6.81 -4.88 -0.94
C PHE A 53 5.90 -4.04 -0.06
N LYS A 54 6.26 -2.76 0.08
CA LYS A 54 5.37 -1.71 0.59
C LYS A 54 4.90 -0.87 -0.58
N TYR A 55 3.65 -0.43 -0.57
CA TYR A 55 3.19 0.47 -1.62
C TYR A 55 2.14 1.46 -1.11
N ARG A 56 2.04 2.58 -1.84
CA ARG A 56 0.99 3.58 -1.74
C ARG A 56 0.78 4.17 -3.12
N LEU A 57 -0.31 3.78 -3.77
CA LEU A 57 -0.78 4.34 -5.03
C LEU A 57 -2.05 5.13 -4.71
N VAL A 58 -2.13 6.38 -5.18
CA VAL A 58 -3.25 7.26 -4.86
C VAL A 58 -3.64 8.11 -6.05
N TYR A 59 -4.95 8.22 -6.26
CA TYR A 59 -5.56 9.21 -7.14
C TYR A 59 -6.45 10.12 -6.30
N ILE A 60 -6.13 11.40 -6.34
CA ILE A 60 -6.78 12.47 -5.58
C ILE A 60 -7.43 13.42 -6.57
N ARG A 61 -8.68 13.80 -6.31
CA ARG A 61 -9.40 14.79 -7.09
C ARG A 61 -10.15 15.69 -6.13
N ASN A 62 -10.12 17.00 -6.37
CA ASN A 62 -10.76 18.01 -5.51
C ASN A 62 -10.33 17.89 -4.03
N GLY A 63 -9.09 17.45 -3.77
CA GLY A 63 -8.56 17.24 -2.41
C GLY A 63 -8.96 15.91 -1.76
N GLU A 64 -9.81 15.09 -2.39
CA GLU A 64 -10.30 13.83 -1.84
C GLU A 64 -9.62 12.63 -2.51
N ARG A 65 -9.32 11.59 -1.70
CA ARG A 65 -8.83 10.30 -2.21
C ARG A 65 -9.98 9.57 -2.89
N VAL A 66 -9.90 9.47 -4.21
CA VAL A 66 -10.90 8.78 -5.04
C VAL A 66 -10.52 7.30 -5.23
N VAL A 67 -9.23 7.04 -5.48
CA VAL A 67 -8.66 5.68 -5.53
C VAL A 67 -7.41 5.64 -4.66
N GLY A 68 -7.25 4.58 -3.87
CA GLY A 68 -6.04 4.29 -3.12
C GLY A 68 -5.75 2.80 -3.12
N PHE A 69 -4.49 2.41 -3.26
CA PHE A 69 -4.03 1.05 -3.01
C PHE A 69 -2.83 1.17 -2.07
N ASP A 70 -2.93 0.57 -0.89
CA ASP A 70 -1.86 0.57 0.10
C ASP A 70 -1.82 -0.76 0.87
N ASN A 71 -0.72 -0.95 1.59
CA ASN A 71 -0.62 -2.05 2.54
C ASN A 71 -0.05 -1.59 3.88
N GLU A 72 -0.71 -2.07 4.94
CA GLU A 72 -0.47 -1.62 6.31
C GLU A 72 -0.48 -2.79 7.27
N ARG A 73 0.30 -2.65 8.35
CA ARG A 73 0.33 -3.66 9.41
C ARG A 73 -1.09 -3.85 9.95
N ASN A 74 -1.44 -5.09 10.23
CA ASN A 74 -2.77 -5.53 10.72
C ASN A 74 -3.89 -5.57 9.65
N LYS A 75 -3.78 -4.85 8.54
CA LYS A 75 -4.78 -4.87 7.45
C LYS A 75 -4.36 -5.72 6.26
N GLY A 76 -3.07 -5.68 5.94
CA GLY A 76 -2.53 -6.27 4.73
C GLY A 76 -2.80 -5.39 3.52
N ASP A 77 -2.91 -6.03 2.36
CA ASP A 77 -3.18 -5.37 1.09
C ASP A 77 -4.65 -4.96 1.00
N HIS A 78 -4.89 -3.68 0.73
CA HIS A 78 -6.24 -3.16 0.59
C HIS A 78 -6.31 -2.01 -0.43
N MET A 79 -7.53 -1.72 -0.85
CA MET A 79 -7.84 -0.63 -1.75
C MET A 79 -8.96 0.24 -1.18
N HIS A 80 -8.88 1.54 -1.47
CA HIS A 80 -9.85 2.57 -1.14
C HIS A 80 -10.49 3.03 -2.44
N LEU A 81 -11.79 2.83 -2.58
CA LEU A 81 -12.56 3.20 -3.77
C LEU A 81 -13.75 4.04 -3.34
N ASP A 82 -13.80 5.31 -3.76
CA ASP A 82 -14.91 6.22 -3.48
C ASP A 82 -15.28 6.33 -1.99
N GLY A 83 -14.27 6.32 -1.13
CA GLY A 83 -14.45 6.40 0.32
C GLY A 83 -14.74 5.07 1.03
N ALA A 84 -14.85 3.96 0.30
CA ALA A 84 -14.99 2.62 0.87
C ALA A 84 -13.68 1.81 0.80
N GLU A 85 -13.43 1.01 1.83
CA GLU A 85 -12.23 0.15 1.95
C GLU A 85 -12.56 -1.31 1.62
N PHE A 86 -11.70 -1.95 0.83
CA PHE A 86 -11.85 -3.35 0.39
C PHE A 86 -10.52 -4.10 0.48
N PRO A 87 -10.53 -5.40 0.81
CA PRO A 87 -9.32 -6.21 0.71
C PRO A 87 -8.84 -6.27 -0.75
N TYR A 88 -7.52 -6.23 -0.94
CA TYR A 88 -6.89 -6.36 -2.26
C TYR A 88 -6.03 -7.63 -2.30
N HIS A 89 -6.11 -8.39 -3.39
CA HIS A 89 -5.32 -9.60 -3.55
C HIS A 89 -4.08 -9.31 -4.40
N PHE A 90 -2.94 -9.07 -3.75
CA PHE A 90 -1.70 -8.74 -4.42
C PHE A 90 -1.19 -9.90 -5.30
N ARG A 91 -0.96 -9.61 -6.59
CA ARG A 91 -0.43 -10.58 -7.58
C ARG A 91 0.94 -10.21 -8.16
N GLY A 92 1.52 -9.10 -7.71
CA GLY A 92 2.75 -8.54 -8.25
C GLY A 92 2.61 -7.05 -8.57
N ILE A 93 3.76 -6.39 -8.76
CA ILE A 93 3.82 -4.94 -9.00
C ILE A 93 3.11 -4.54 -10.30
N GLU A 94 3.31 -5.29 -11.38
CA GLU A 94 2.68 -4.99 -12.67
C GLU A 94 1.15 -5.00 -12.55
N ARG A 95 0.59 -6.06 -11.98
CA ARG A 95 -0.86 -6.18 -11.72
C ARG A 95 -1.38 -5.08 -10.78
N LEU A 96 -0.63 -4.75 -9.73
CA LEU A 96 -0.98 -3.64 -8.82
C LEU A 96 -1.12 -2.32 -9.57
N ILE A 97 -0.19 -2.01 -10.47
CA ILE A 97 -0.23 -0.78 -11.27
C ILE A 97 -1.39 -0.82 -12.27
N GLU A 98 -1.56 -1.94 -12.99
CA GLU A 98 -2.65 -2.12 -13.95
C GLU A 98 -4.04 -1.96 -13.29
N ASP A 99 -4.26 -2.64 -12.17
CA ASP A 99 -5.51 -2.58 -11.41
C ASP A 99 -5.78 -1.15 -10.89
N PHE A 100 -4.75 -0.50 -10.35
CA PHE A 100 -4.85 0.89 -9.90
C PHE A 100 -5.22 1.83 -11.04
N ILE A 101 -4.54 1.75 -12.19
CA ILE A 101 -4.83 2.59 -13.35
C ILE A 101 -6.24 2.31 -13.88
N ALA A 102 -6.67 1.05 -13.92
CA ALA A 102 -8.03 0.69 -14.34
C ALA A 102 -9.09 1.35 -13.43
N GLU A 103 -8.90 1.33 -12.11
CA GLU A 103 -9.83 2.01 -11.17
C GLU A 103 -9.81 3.53 -11.30
N VAL A 104 -8.65 4.12 -11.64
CA VAL A 104 -8.53 5.56 -11.95
C VAL A 104 -9.27 5.91 -13.22
N GLU A 105 -9.08 5.16 -14.31
CA GLU A 105 -9.69 5.45 -15.61
C GLU A 105 -11.23 5.31 -15.55
N LYS A 106 -11.75 4.30 -14.82
CA LYS A 106 -13.18 4.17 -14.53
C LYS A 106 -13.79 5.45 -13.93
N ARG A 107 -13.03 6.17 -13.09
CA ARG A 107 -13.49 7.37 -12.36
C ARG A 107 -13.11 8.68 -13.04
N ARG A 108 -12.16 8.65 -13.97
CA ARG A 108 -11.84 9.78 -14.85
C ARG A 108 -12.91 9.99 -15.92
N GLY A 109 -13.46 8.91 -16.46
CA GLY A 109 -14.45 8.94 -17.56
C GLY A 109 -15.92 9.08 -17.13
N GLN A 110 -16.24 9.07 -15.83
CA GLN A 110 -17.62 9.21 -15.33
C GLN A 110 -18.03 10.69 -15.12
N LEU A 111 -17.68 11.57 -16.07
CA LEU A 111 -18.09 12.98 -16.10
C LEU A 111 -18.63 13.37 -17.47
#